data_AF-A0A418UZR7-F1
#
_entry.id   AF-A0A418UZR7-F1
#
_cell.length_a   1.000
_cell.length_b   1.000
_cell.length_c   1.000
_cell.angle_alpha   90.00
_cell.angle_beta   90.00
_cell.angle_gamma   90.00
#
_symmetry.space_group_name_H-M   'P 1'
#
loop_
_entity.id
_entity.type
_entity.pdbx_description
1 polymer ?
#
loop_
_entity_poly.entity_id
_entity_poly.type
_entity_poly.pdbx_seq_one_letter_code
_entity_poly.pdbx_strand_id
1 'polypeptide(L)'
;MSLEFLKILVVAWATLWVGVGVVRLARGRFSSIYVVMIVFYVLFIVPLLLDVTMGLPEYRNQPGFLLSFEDPAVNPIYLGYMAFIAPLWVLGARQSKRTLAAPRLTFKVLLPLGAVLLGPLGLLLAYPEAMDYVTHYGHSLSIDVNPALSGLISGVTVLSVLAAIGFIILAKRTWYTTVGLMPMVTLSVWMNGKRAIIAIFLVMFLVTLLYKRAIRRFALVGMPVALMAGFMLFSSYYLGNIRSNYDEVYKSPTEIYTNNRIDFGRDDVTKMTIYAELNPDIMRILEYRGQSFLFNLMPWIPRAVWPNKPLPYAQYVTSAMLITPPQLRGWGMTTSLLEEAIANFSWWGMLIGPLMILGICNYGDRPRRNDASIFTVIVASLLLAVHAVAFYPIIAAYTLYVVHLNRRISREMRREREQKRWDALNDLTLERREFPRSSGMY
;
A
#
# COMPACT_ATOMS: atom_id res chain seq x y z
N MET A 1 -31.88 14.89 5.74
CA MET A 1 -31.11 13.67 6.10
C MET A 1 -29.86 14.13 6.83
N SER A 2 -29.59 13.67 8.06
CA SER A 2 -28.40 14.14 8.80
C SER A 2 -27.12 13.63 8.13
N LEU A 3 -26.03 14.40 8.22
CA LEU A 3 -24.74 14.03 7.65
C LEU A 3 -24.22 12.70 8.23
N GLU A 4 -24.45 12.48 9.53
CA GLU A 4 -24.11 11.24 10.23
C GLU A 4 -24.82 10.03 9.63
N PHE A 5 -26.11 10.14 9.32
CA PHE A 5 -26.85 9.06 8.66
C PHE A 5 -26.26 8.73 7.28
N LEU A 6 -25.85 9.76 6.52
CA LEU A 6 -25.18 9.54 5.23
C LEU A 6 -23.82 8.85 5.39
N LYS A 7 -23.02 9.19 6.42
CA LYS A 7 -21.77 8.48 6.75
C LYS A 7 -22.04 7.00 7.02
N ILE A 8 -23.03 6.67 7.83
CA ILE A 8 -23.43 5.29 8.13
C ILE A 8 -23.83 4.54 6.86
N LEU A 9 -24.64 5.17 5.99
CA LEU A 9 -25.04 4.57 4.72
C LEU A 9 -23.83 4.27 3.82
N VAL A 10 -22.88 5.20 3.69
CA VAL A 10 -21.65 4.98 2.90
C VAL A 10 -20.78 3.88 3.50
N VAL A 11 -20.65 3.81 4.82
CA VAL A 11 -19.93 2.72 5.51
C VAL A 11 -20.60 1.37 5.21
N ALA A 12 -21.93 1.28 5.35
CA ALA A 12 -22.68 0.06 5.05
C ALA A 12 -22.54 -0.35 3.57
N TRP A 13 -22.63 0.63 2.66
CA TRP A 13 -22.45 0.42 1.22
C TRP A 13 -21.06 -0.08 0.85
N ALA A 14 -20.01 0.56 1.36
CA ALA A 14 -18.64 0.13 1.15
C ALA A 14 -18.37 -1.26 1.75
N THR A 15 -18.92 -1.53 2.93
CA THR A 15 -18.84 -2.85 3.59
C THR A 15 -19.45 -3.94 2.72
N LEU A 16 -20.60 -3.69 2.10
CA LEU A 16 -21.25 -4.63 1.18
C LEU A 16 -20.32 -4.98 0.01
N TRP A 17 -19.74 -3.97 -0.66
CA TRP A 17 -18.87 -4.19 -1.83
C TRP A 17 -17.54 -4.86 -1.47
N VAL A 18 -16.92 -4.48 -0.35
CA VAL A 18 -15.74 -5.16 0.17
C VAL A 18 -16.09 -6.62 0.52
N GLY A 19 -17.25 -6.85 1.13
CA GLY A 19 -17.78 -8.19 1.41
C GLY A 19 -17.92 -9.04 0.13
N VAL A 20 -18.44 -8.46 -0.96
CA VAL A 20 -18.50 -9.12 -2.27
C VAL A 20 -17.09 -9.50 -2.76
N GLY A 21 -16.11 -8.60 -2.64
CA GLY A 21 -14.71 -8.86 -2.99
C GLY A 21 -14.10 -10.00 -2.17
N VAL A 22 -14.32 -10.00 -0.85
CA VAL A 22 -13.86 -11.06 0.07
C VAL A 22 -14.51 -12.41 -0.26
N VAL A 23 -15.83 -12.44 -0.51
CA VAL A 23 -16.52 -13.67 -0.91
C VAL A 23 -15.97 -14.21 -2.23
N ARG A 24 -15.63 -13.35 -3.19
CA ARG A 24 -14.99 -13.76 -4.46
C ARG A 24 -13.59 -14.34 -4.22
N LEU A 25 -12.79 -13.72 -3.36
CA LEU A 25 -11.49 -14.27 -2.93
C LEU A 25 -11.65 -15.66 -2.28
N ALA A 26 -12.60 -15.81 -1.36
CA ALA A 26 -12.88 -17.07 -0.67
C ALA A 26 -13.35 -18.19 -1.64
N ARG A 27 -14.04 -17.83 -2.73
CA ARG A 27 -14.45 -18.75 -3.81
C ARG A 27 -13.32 -19.04 -4.83
N GLY A 28 -12.09 -18.61 -4.57
CA GLY A 28 -10.93 -18.86 -5.43
C GLY A 28 -10.87 -18.00 -6.70
N ARG A 29 -11.69 -16.94 -6.79
CA ARG A 29 -11.65 -15.96 -7.89
C ARG A 29 -10.74 -14.81 -7.50
N PHE A 30 -9.45 -15.02 -7.64
CA PHE A 30 -8.44 -14.05 -7.20
C PHE A 30 -8.36 -12.87 -8.17
N SER A 31 -8.29 -11.67 -7.60
CA SER A 31 -7.78 -10.44 -8.22
C SER A 31 -7.12 -9.60 -7.15
N SER A 32 -5.99 -8.96 -7.48
CA SER A 32 -5.24 -8.10 -6.56
C SER A 32 -6.11 -6.96 -6.00
N ILE A 33 -7.07 -6.46 -6.80
CA ILE A 33 -7.93 -5.35 -6.38
C ILE A 33 -8.79 -5.68 -5.15
N TYR A 34 -9.21 -6.94 -4.97
CA TYR A 34 -10.01 -7.32 -3.80
C TYR A 34 -9.23 -7.24 -2.49
N VAL A 35 -7.90 -7.42 -2.53
CA VAL A 35 -7.05 -7.22 -1.35
C VAL A 35 -6.81 -5.73 -1.13
N VAL A 36 -6.56 -4.98 -2.21
CA VAL A 36 -6.39 -3.51 -2.16
C VAL A 36 -7.65 -2.81 -1.63
N MET A 37 -8.84 -3.35 -1.92
CA MET A 37 -10.10 -2.89 -1.34
C MET A 37 -10.14 -2.95 0.18
N ILE A 38 -9.49 -3.94 0.81
CA ILE A 38 -9.42 -4.03 2.27
C ILE A 38 -8.57 -2.88 2.81
N VAL A 39 -7.45 -2.58 2.14
CA VAL A 39 -6.59 -1.44 2.51
C VAL A 39 -7.33 -0.12 2.35
N PHE A 40 -8.03 0.08 1.23
CA PHE A 40 -8.91 1.24 1.04
C PHE A 40 -9.97 1.36 2.14
N TYR A 41 -10.62 0.26 2.50
CA TYR A 41 -11.64 0.26 3.55
C TYR A 41 -11.05 0.73 4.89
N VAL A 42 -9.86 0.23 5.25
CA VAL A 42 -9.17 0.64 6.48
C VAL A 42 -8.77 2.11 6.45
N LEU A 43 -8.18 2.60 5.35
CA LEU A 43 -7.64 3.95 5.28
C LEU A 43 -8.69 5.04 5.07
N PHE A 44 -9.84 4.73 4.45
CA PHE A 44 -10.81 5.75 4.03
C PHE A 44 -12.22 5.55 4.64
N ILE A 45 -12.64 4.30 4.90
CA ILE A 45 -14.00 4.00 5.38
C ILE A 45 -14.05 3.83 6.90
N VAL A 46 -13.08 3.18 7.52
CA VAL A 46 -12.99 3.11 9.00
C VAL A 46 -12.95 4.51 9.63
N PRO A 47 -12.22 5.51 9.08
CA PRO A 47 -12.34 6.90 9.49
C PRO A 47 -13.78 7.43 9.59
N LEU A 48 -14.64 7.12 8.62
CA LEU A 48 -16.04 7.55 8.66
C LEU A 48 -16.84 6.91 9.80
N LEU A 49 -16.52 5.66 10.16
CA LEU A 49 -17.13 5.00 11.30
C LEU A 49 -16.68 5.67 12.61
N LEU A 50 -15.39 6.01 12.72
CA LEU A 50 -14.83 6.71 13.87
C LEU A 50 -15.41 8.12 14.02
N ASP A 51 -15.70 8.83 12.93
CA ASP A 51 -16.38 10.14 13.01
C ASP A 51 -17.73 10.04 13.72
N VAL A 52 -18.46 8.93 13.54
CA VAL A 52 -19.80 8.72 14.13
C VAL A 52 -19.71 8.20 15.55
N THR A 53 -18.69 7.38 15.88
CA THR A 53 -18.58 6.75 17.21
C THR A 53 -17.72 7.52 18.20
N MET A 54 -16.66 8.17 17.73
CA MET A 54 -15.68 8.91 18.55
C MET A 54 -15.72 10.42 18.31
N GLY A 55 -16.42 10.87 17.27
CA GLY A 55 -16.49 12.28 16.89
C GLY A 55 -15.36 12.72 15.96
N LEU A 56 -15.40 14.00 15.59
CA LEU A 56 -14.42 14.60 14.70
C LEU A 56 -13.10 14.92 15.44
N PRO A 57 -11.95 14.69 14.81
CA PRO A 57 -10.67 15.18 15.32
C PRO A 57 -10.61 16.72 15.31
N GLU A 58 -9.89 17.31 16.27
CA GLU A 58 -9.88 18.77 16.51
C GLU A 58 -8.91 19.56 15.62
N TYR A 59 -7.89 18.91 15.04
CA TYR A 59 -6.88 19.50 14.13
C TYR A 59 -6.29 20.86 14.53
N ARG A 60 -6.15 21.16 15.83
CA ARG A 60 -5.65 22.46 16.33
C ARG A 60 -4.32 22.90 15.71
N ASN A 61 -3.44 21.94 15.41
CA ASN A 61 -2.10 22.18 14.87
C ASN A 61 -2.04 22.05 13.33
N GLN A 62 -3.16 21.77 12.66
CA GLN A 62 -3.27 21.53 11.22
C GLN A 62 -4.43 22.35 10.64
N PRO A 63 -4.29 23.67 10.53
CA PRO A 63 -5.40 24.57 10.18
C PRO A 63 -6.04 24.23 8.83
N GLY A 64 -5.27 23.72 7.86
CA GLY A 64 -5.81 23.30 6.58
C GLY A 64 -6.77 22.10 6.68
N PHE A 65 -6.55 21.19 7.62
CA PHE A 65 -7.50 20.12 7.91
C PHE A 65 -8.75 20.69 8.59
N LEU A 66 -8.59 21.55 9.58
CA LEU A 66 -9.72 22.20 10.26
C LEU A 66 -10.68 22.87 9.26
N LEU A 67 -10.15 23.73 8.38
CA LEU A 67 -10.92 24.39 7.33
C LEU A 67 -11.71 23.40 6.46
N SER A 68 -11.06 22.31 6.05
CA SER A 68 -11.70 21.31 5.19
C SER A 68 -12.78 20.48 5.87
N PHE A 69 -12.73 20.32 7.19
CA PHE A 69 -13.73 19.58 7.96
C PHE A 69 -14.94 20.45 8.32
N GLU A 70 -14.73 21.75 8.50
CA GLU A 70 -15.78 22.73 8.80
C GLU A 70 -16.59 23.13 7.54
N ASP A 71 -16.03 22.95 6.34
CA ASP A 71 -16.72 23.24 5.09
C ASP A 71 -17.90 22.26 4.84
N PRO A 72 -19.14 22.76 4.71
CA PRO A 72 -20.33 21.92 4.56
C PRO A 72 -20.43 21.23 3.19
N ALA A 73 -19.75 21.73 2.15
CA ALA A 73 -19.77 21.16 0.80
C ALA A 73 -18.78 19.99 0.64
N VAL A 74 -17.69 19.99 1.41
CA VAL A 74 -16.64 18.96 1.33
C VAL A 74 -17.16 17.57 1.71
N ASN A 75 -17.90 17.47 2.81
CA ASN A 75 -18.33 16.17 3.34
C ASN A 75 -19.27 15.39 2.37
N PRO A 76 -20.33 15.99 1.78
CA PRO A 76 -21.16 15.30 0.79
C PRO A 76 -20.37 14.81 -0.43
N ILE A 77 -19.42 15.62 -0.93
CA ILE A 77 -18.57 15.26 -2.08
C ILE A 77 -17.65 14.09 -1.71
N TYR A 78 -17.01 14.15 -0.54
CA TYR A 78 -16.17 13.06 -0.03
C TYR A 78 -16.97 11.75 0.09
N LEU A 79 -18.18 11.81 0.65
CA LEU A 79 -19.06 10.65 0.82
C LEU A 79 -19.49 10.05 -0.52
N GLY A 80 -19.87 10.89 -1.48
CA GLY A 80 -20.16 10.44 -2.85
C GLY A 80 -18.94 9.77 -3.51
N TYR A 81 -17.76 10.36 -3.33
CA TYR A 81 -16.51 9.80 -3.86
C TYR A 81 -16.18 8.44 -3.24
N MET A 82 -16.26 8.30 -1.93
CA MET A 82 -16.03 7.02 -1.24
C MET A 82 -17.03 5.93 -1.64
N ALA A 83 -18.31 6.30 -1.82
CA ALA A 83 -19.36 5.38 -2.26
C ALA A 83 -19.14 4.88 -3.70
N PHE A 84 -18.45 5.66 -4.54
CA PHE A 84 -18.17 5.34 -5.94
C PHE A 84 -17.00 4.36 -6.11
N ILE A 85 -15.94 4.46 -5.30
CA ILE A 85 -14.69 3.69 -5.52
C ILE A 85 -14.90 2.18 -5.40
N ALA A 86 -15.56 1.73 -4.33
CA ALA A 86 -15.75 0.31 -4.05
C ALA A 86 -16.51 -0.45 -5.16
N PRO A 87 -17.68 0.00 -5.65
CA PRO A 87 -18.37 -0.65 -6.76
C PRO A 87 -17.54 -0.63 -8.05
N LEU A 88 -16.90 0.49 -8.39
CA LEU A 88 -16.04 0.61 -9.57
C LEU A 88 -14.99 -0.51 -9.60
N TRP A 89 -14.30 -0.71 -8.48
CA TRP A 89 -13.26 -1.72 -8.38
C TRP A 89 -13.78 -3.15 -8.45
N VAL A 90 -14.92 -3.45 -7.82
CA VAL A 90 -15.51 -4.80 -7.88
C VAL A 90 -16.01 -5.15 -9.27
N LEU A 91 -16.60 -4.19 -9.97
CA LEU A 91 -17.14 -4.38 -11.32
C LEU A 91 -16.02 -4.42 -12.37
N GLY A 92 -14.97 -3.62 -12.20
CA GLY A 92 -13.81 -3.58 -13.10
C GLY A 92 -12.76 -4.67 -12.86
N ALA A 93 -12.91 -5.48 -11.81
CA ALA A 93 -11.93 -6.49 -11.41
C ALA A 93 -11.76 -7.60 -12.46
N ARG A 94 -10.53 -7.79 -12.96
CA ARG A 94 -10.19 -8.95 -13.80
C ARG A 94 -10.02 -10.21 -12.95
N GLN A 95 -11.03 -11.08 -12.98
CA GLN A 95 -11.01 -12.33 -12.23
C GLN A 95 -10.16 -13.40 -12.91
N SER A 96 -9.47 -14.22 -12.11
CA SER A 96 -8.87 -15.46 -12.59
C SER A 96 -9.03 -16.58 -11.56
N LYS A 97 -9.32 -17.79 -12.03
CA LYS A 97 -9.22 -19.00 -11.21
C LYS A 97 -7.75 -19.35 -11.10
N ARG A 98 -7.20 -19.43 -9.87
CA ARG A 98 -5.78 -19.75 -9.66
C ARG A 98 -5.58 -20.80 -8.58
N THR A 99 -4.62 -21.68 -8.84
CA THR A 99 -3.98 -22.56 -7.86
C THR A 99 -2.66 -21.94 -7.44
N LEU A 100 -2.51 -21.71 -6.13
CA LEU A 100 -1.30 -21.15 -5.55
C LEU A 100 -0.26 -22.27 -5.42
N ALA A 101 0.74 -22.31 -6.29
CA ALA A 101 1.90 -23.16 -6.13
C ALA A 101 2.97 -22.40 -5.34
N ALA A 102 3.47 -23.01 -4.26
CA ALA A 102 4.58 -22.47 -3.48
C ALA A 102 5.90 -22.62 -4.27
N PRO A 103 6.77 -21.60 -4.30
CA PRO A 103 8.08 -21.73 -4.92
C PRO A 103 8.94 -22.76 -4.16
N ARG A 104 9.75 -23.54 -4.88
CA ARG A 104 10.79 -24.40 -4.30
C ARG A 104 12.06 -23.57 -4.12
N LEU A 105 12.71 -23.67 -2.96
CA LEU A 105 13.98 -22.97 -2.71
C LEU A 105 15.19 -23.86 -2.88
N THR A 106 16.29 -23.18 -3.22
CA THR A 106 17.65 -23.68 -3.14
C THR A 106 18.35 -23.09 -1.91
N PHE A 107 19.33 -23.82 -1.37
CA PHE A 107 20.16 -23.41 -0.23
C PHE A 107 20.80 -22.02 -0.42
N LYS A 108 21.10 -21.63 -1.68
CA LYS A 108 21.68 -20.34 -2.06
C LYS A 108 20.81 -19.13 -1.69
N VAL A 109 19.51 -19.31 -1.49
CA VAL A 109 18.59 -18.23 -1.08
C VAL A 109 18.45 -18.16 0.44
N LEU A 110 18.55 -19.31 1.13
CA LEU A 110 18.37 -19.39 2.58
C LEU A 110 19.56 -18.79 3.36
N LEU A 111 20.79 -18.99 2.88
CA LEU A 111 21.99 -18.46 3.52
C LEU A 111 22.01 -16.92 3.62
N PRO A 112 21.81 -16.15 2.53
CA PRO A 112 21.78 -14.68 2.63
C PRO A 112 20.58 -14.18 3.46
N LEU A 113 19.43 -14.85 3.39
CA LEU A 113 18.28 -14.55 4.25
C LEU A 113 18.62 -14.72 5.73
N GLY A 114 19.34 -15.79 6.09
CA GLY A 114 19.80 -16.03 7.45
C GLY A 114 20.78 -14.96 7.94
N ALA A 115 21.72 -14.54 7.08
CA ALA A 115 22.67 -13.47 7.42
C ALA A 115 21.94 -12.13 7.68
N VAL A 116 20.96 -11.77 6.84
CA VAL A 116 20.16 -10.55 7.02
C VAL A 116 19.30 -10.62 8.29
N LEU A 117 18.71 -11.78 8.58
CA LEU A 117 17.92 -12.00 9.80
C LEU A 117 18.74 -11.76 11.07
N LEU A 118 19.99 -12.20 11.10
CA LEU A 118 20.91 -12.02 12.23
C LEU A 118 21.58 -10.63 12.28
N GLY A 119 21.29 -9.76 11.32
CA GLY A 119 21.85 -8.42 11.23
C GLY A 119 21.79 -7.58 12.52
N PRO A 120 20.66 -7.56 13.28
CA PRO A 120 20.58 -6.83 14.55
C PRO A 120 21.59 -7.32 15.60
N LEU A 121 21.86 -8.63 15.67
CA LEU A 121 22.91 -9.17 16.55
C LEU A 121 24.31 -8.73 16.07
N GLY A 122 24.52 -8.72 14.76
CA GLY A 122 25.76 -8.19 14.17
C GLY A 122 25.99 -6.72 14.54
N LEU A 123 24.94 -5.90 14.57
CA LEU A 123 25.04 -4.50 15.01
C LEU A 123 25.41 -4.37 16.49
N LEU A 124 24.84 -5.20 17.36
CA LEU A 124 25.18 -5.19 18.79
C LEU A 124 26.64 -5.56 19.05
N LEU A 125 27.20 -6.45 18.23
CA LEU A 125 28.61 -6.83 18.32
C LEU A 125 29.55 -5.76 17.73
N ALA A 126 29.14 -5.10 16.65
CA ALA A 126 29.96 -4.12 15.96
C ALA A 126 29.94 -2.72 16.61
N TYR A 127 28.83 -2.35 17.26
CA TYR A 127 28.61 -1.03 17.84
C TYR A 127 28.13 -1.17 19.30
N PRO A 128 29.01 -0.97 20.30
CA PRO A 128 28.62 -1.03 21.71
C PRO A 128 27.49 -0.06 22.08
N GLU A 129 27.45 1.12 21.45
CA GLU A 129 26.38 2.13 21.58
C GLU A 129 25.00 1.60 21.13
N ALA A 130 24.94 0.56 20.31
CA ALA A 130 23.66 -0.06 19.93
C ALA A 130 22.98 -0.76 21.12
N MET A 131 23.70 -1.01 22.22
CA MET A 131 23.13 -1.56 23.44
C MET A 131 22.07 -0.62 24.04
N ASP A 132 22.20 0.69 23.86
CA ASP A 132 21.24 1.67 24.39
C ASP A 132 19.85 1.51 23.75
N TYR A 133 19.79 1.03 22.51
CA TYR A 133 18.55 0.70 21.80
C TYR A 133 17.91 -0.59 22.30
N VAL A 134 18.67 -1.46 22.98
CA VAL A 134 18.15 -2.67 23.62
C VAL A 134 17.71 -2.37 25.06
N THR A 135 18.44 -1.53 25.78
CA THR A 135 18.10 -1.19 27.17
C THR A 135 16.92 -0.24 27.25
N HIS A 136 16.80 0.72 26.32
CA HIS A 136 15.73 1.72 26.31
C HIS A 136 14.89 1.63 25.03
N TYR A 137 13.66 1.11 25.16
CA TYR A 137 12.75 1.06 24.03
C TYR A 137 12.34 2.46 23.57
N GLY A 138 12.46 2.74 22.27
CA GLY A 138 12.18 4.06 21.73
C GLY A 138 13.34 5.05 21.86
N HIS A 139 14.55 4.60 22.21
CA HIS A 139 15.75 5.45 22.24
C HIS A 139 15.96 6.22 20.92
N SER A 140 15.52 5.68 19.78
CA SER A 140 15.54 6.38 18.48
C SER A 140 14.75 7.70 18.43
N LEU A 141 13.96 8.02 19.47
CA LEU A 141 13.23 9.27 19.63
C LEU A 141 13.94 10.32 20.50
N SER A 142 15.01 9.96 21.23
CA SER A 142 15.72 10.93 22.06
C SER A 142 16.54 11.92 21.22
N ILE A 143 16.77 13.11 21.77
CA ILE A 143 17.46 14.22 21.09
C ILE A 143 18.96 13.93 20.89
N ASP A 144 19.56 13.13 21.77
CA ASP A 144 21.02 12.89 21.82
C ASP A 144 21.50 11.75 20.89
N VAL A 145 20.68 11.35 19.92
CA VAL A 145 20.94 10.15 19.13
C VAL A 145 21.80 10.48 17.91
N ASN A 146 22.87 9.69 17.70
CA ASN A 146 23.63 9.73 16.45
C ASN A 146 22.73 9.36 15.25
N PRO A 147 22.46 10.30 14.32
CA PRO A 147 21.51 10.08 13.23
C PRO A 147 21.95 8.96 12.28
N ALA A 148 23.25 8.78 12.07
CA ALA A 148 23.78 7.76 11.18
C ALA A 148 23.58 6.34 11.75
N LEU A 149 23.85 6.17 13.05
CA LEU A 149 23.64 4.90 13.75
C LEU A 149 22.14 4.56 13.84
N SER A 150 21.29 5.53 14.17
CA SER A 150 19.84 5.36 14.18
C SER A 150 19.30 4.94 12.81
N GLY A 151 19.79 5.57 11.74
CA GLY A 151 19.47 5.19 10.36
C GLY A 151 19.89 3.76 10.02
N LEU A 152 21.11 3.36 10.41
CA LEU A 152 21.63 2.01 10.20
C LEU A 152 20.82 0.95 10.96
N ILE A 153 20.56 1.17 12.26
CA ILE A 153 19.73 0.29 13.08
C ILE A 153 18.34 0.15 12.48
N SER A 154 17.72 1.26 12.06
CA SER A 154 16.39 1.24 11.44
C SER A 154 16.38 0.41 10.15
N GLY A 155 17.38 0.59 9.28
CA GLY A 155 17.51 -0.17 8.04
C GLY A 155 17.71 -1.68 8.27
N VAL A 156 18.65 -2.04 9.14
CA VAL A 156 18.99 -3.45 9.42
C VAL A 156 17.83 -4.19 10.10
N THR A 157 17.16 -3.56 11.07
CA THR A 157 16.02 -4.17 11.76
C THR A 157 14.83 -4.39 10.83
N VAL A 158 14.53 -3.44 9.93
CA VAL A 158 13.49 -3.63 8.89
C VAL A 158 13.85 -4.78 7.95
N LEU A 159 15.11 -4.84 7.49
CA LEU A 159 15.58 -5.94 6.62
C LEU A 159 15.51 -7.29 7.32
N SER A 160 15.84 -7.36 8.62
CA SER A 160 15.72 -8.58 9.42
C SER A 160 14.27 -9.06 9.53
N VAL A 161 13.32 -8.16 9.78
CA VAL A 161 11.89 -8.49 9.80
C VAL A 161 11.41 -9.00 8.43
N LEU A 162 11.84 -8.36 7.34
CA LEU A 162 11.52 -8.83 5.99
C LEU A 162 12.13 -10.21 5.70
N ALA A 163 13.34 -10.47 6.20
CA ALA A 163 13.98 -11.78 6.10
C ALA A 163 13.21 -12.85 6.89
N ALA A 164 12.72 -12.53 8.10
CA ALA A 164 11.87 -13.42 8.89
C ALA A 164 10.58 -13.78 8.13
N ILE A 165 9.90 -12.79 7.54
CA ILE A 165 8.74 -13.04 6.67
C ILE A 165 9.13 -13.92 5.49
N GLY A 166 10.29 -13.67 4.87
CA GLY A 166 10.87 -14.52 3.84
C GLY A 166 10.91 -15.98 4.30
N PHE A 167 11.54 -16.29 5.43
CA PHE A 167 11.55 -17.64 5.99
C PHE A 167 10.16 -18.21 6.25
N ILE A 168 9.22 -17.40 6.77
CA ILE A 168 7.85 -17.84 7.03
C ILE A 168 7.14 -18.19 5.72
N ILE A 169 7.28 -17.42 4.64
CA ILE A 169 6.71 -17.71 3.30
C ILE A 169 7.27 -19.04 2.77
N LEU A 170 8.53 -19.31 3.05
CA LEU A 170 9.27 -20.42 2.49
C LEU A 170 9.11 -21.72 3.29
N ALA A 171 8.73 -21.63 4.56
CA ALA A 171 8.59 -22.78 5.45
C ALA A 171 7.46 -23.76 5.05
N LYS A 172 7.69 -25.07 5.17
CA LYS A 172 6.60 -26.07 5.04
C LYS A 172 5.57 -25.93 6.17
N ARG A 173 6.03 -25.69 7.40
CA ARG A 173 5.17 -25.54 8.58
C ARG A 173 5.23 -24.11 9.13
N THR A 174 4.35 -23.25 8.62
CA THR A 174 4.32 -21.81 8.90
C THR A 174 4.37 -21.46 10.39
N TRP A 175 3.55 -22.10 11.23
CA TRP A 175 3.42 -21.75 12.64
C TRP A 175 4.72 -21.98 13.44
N TYR A 176 5.33 -23.16 13.32
CA TYR A 176 6.58 -23.47 14.04
C TYR A 176 7.73 -22.54 13.64
N THR A 177 7.85 -22.24 12.34
CA THR A 177 8.85 -21.28 11.86
C THR A 177 8.56 -19.87 12.38
N THR A 178 7.29 -19.47 12.44
CA THR A 178 6.91 -18.16 12.99
C THR A 178 7.33 -18.06 14.46
N VAL A 179 6.94 -19.05 15.28
CA VAL A 179 7.28 -19.09 16.70
C VAL A 179 8.81 -19.10 16.90
N GLY A 180 9.55 -19.90 16.12
CA GLY A 180 11.01 -19.97 16.20
C GLY A 180 11.72 -18.67 15.80
N LEU A 181 11.11 -17.84 14.95
CA LEU A 181 11.68 -16.56 14.53
C LEU A 181 11.27 -15.38 15.42
N MET A 182 10.28 -15.56 16.30
CA MET A 182 9.79 -14.48 17.17
C MET A 182 10.89 -13.81 18.01
N PRO A 183 11.88 -14.52 18.60
CA PRO A 183 12.96 -13.85 19.32
C PRO A 183 13.70 -12.79 18.49
N MET A 184 13.99 -13.09 17.23
CA MET A 184 14.70 -12.16 16.33
C MET A 184 13.78 -11.03 15.84
N VAL A 185 12.50 -11.33 15.58
CA VAL A 185 11.51 -10.30 15.24
C VAL A 185 11.32 -9.33 16.41
N THR A 186 11.16 -9.84 17.63
CA THR A 186 11.03 -9.03 18.85
C THR A 186 12.26 -8.17 19.07
N LEU A 187 13.46 -8.73 18.96
CA LEU A 187 14.70 -7.94 19.07
C LEU A 187 14.75 -6.82 18.02
N SER A 188 14.40 -7.13 16.77
CA SER A 188 14.40 -6.14 15.68
C SER A 188 13.39 -5.03 15.93
N VAL A 189 12.18 -5.39 16.37
CA VAL A 189 11.12 -4.44 16.73
C VAL A 189 11.55 -3.56 17.90
N TRP A 190 12.17 -4.16 18.91
CA TRP A 190 12.64 -3.49 20.11
C TRP A 190 13.71 -2.45 19.78
N MET A 191 14.78 -2.88 19.11
CA MET A 191 15.88 -2.00 18.71
C MET A 191 15.44 -0.88 17.76
N ASN A 192 14.45 -1.12 16.89
CA ASN A 192 13.95 -0.07 16.01
C ASN A 192 13.21 1.03 16.79
N GLY A 193 12.42 0.62 17.79
CA GLY A 193 11.70 1.53 18.68
C GLY A 193 10.54 2.30 18.03
N LYS A 194 10.20 2.04 16.75
CA LYS A 194 9.08 2.71 16.03
C LYS A 194 7.92 1.76 15.80
N ARG A 195 6.68 2.23 15.93
CA ARG A 195 5.47 1.42 15.62
C ARG A 195 5.39 0.91 14.17
N ALA A 196 6.07 1.57 13.23
CA ALA A 196 6.02 1.21 11.80
C ALA A 196 6.55 -0.20 11.51
N ILE A 197 7.61 -0.67 12.19
CA ILE A 197 8.17 -2.00 11.94
C ILE A 197 7.20 -3.11 12.37
N ILE A 198 6.40 -2.87 13.41
CA ILE A 198 5.34 -3.79 13.85
C ILE A 198 4.25 -3.87 12.79
N ALA A 199 3.79 -2.72 12.28
CA ALA A 199 2.80 -2.68 11.21
C ALA A 199 3.28 -3.45 9.97
N ILE A 200 4.54 -3.25 9.57
CA ILE A 200 5.17 -3.99 8.45
C ILE A 200 5.12 -5.50 8.72
N PHE A 201 5.55 -5.95 9.89
CA PHE A 201 5.52 -7.38 10.24
C PHE A 201 4.10 -7.95 10.18
N LEU A 202 3.13 -7.30 10.83
CA LEU A 202 1.75 -7.79 10.90
C LEU A 202 1.08 -7.88 9.52
N VAL A 203 1.24 -6.85 8.69
CA VAL A 203 0.70 -6.81 7.32
C VAL A 203 1.34 -7.90 6.47
N MET A 204 2.68 -8.01 6.50
CA MET A 204 3.41 -8.99 5.70
C MET A 204 3.13 -10.43 6.16
N PHE A 205 2.95 -10.63 7.46
CA PHE A 205 2.56 -11.91 8.03
C PHE A 205 1.15 -12.30 7.59
N LEU A 206 0.19 -11.37 7.63
CA LEU A 206 -1.16 -11.60 7.13
C LEU A 206 -1.15 -11.98 5.64
N VAL A 207 -0.42 -11.22 4.81
CA VAL A 207 -0.26 -11.52 3.37
C VAL A 207 0.34 -12.92 3.18
N THR A 208 1.31 -13.31 4.00
CA THR A 208 1.93 -14.64 3.96
C THR A 208 0.94 -15.75 4.28
N LEU A 209 0.09 -15.56 5.29
CA LEU A 209 -0.93 -16.52 5.65
C LEU A 209 -2.03 -16.66 4.59
N LEU A 210 -2.43 -15.54 3.98
CA LEU A 210 -3.33 -15.52 2.84
C LEU A 210 -2.73 -16.25 1.64
N TYR A 211 -1.46 -15.98 1.34
CA TYR A 211 -0.72 -16.63 0.26
C TYR A 211 -0.67 -18.16 0.44
N LYS A 212 -0.44 -18.62 1.66
CA LYS A 212 -0.38 -20.05 1.99
C LYS A 212 -1.74 -20.73 2.15
N ARG A 213 -2.85 -19.98 2.07
CA ARG A 213 -4.20 -20.47 2.43
C ARG A 213 -4.23 -21.14 3.81
N ALA A 214 -3.39 -20.68 4.73
CA ALA A 214 -3.31 -21.21 6.09
C ALA A 214 -4.52 -20.75 6.94
N ILE A 215 -5.28 -19.77 6.46
CA ILE A 215 -6.43 -19.18 7.13
C ILE A 215 -7.72 -19.83 6.63
N ARG A 216 -8.59 -20.26 7.57
CA ARG A 216 -9.94 -20.75 7.26
C ARG A 216 -10.82 -19.60 6.77
N ARG A 217 -11.83 -19.90 5.93
CA ARG A 217 -12.74 -18.92 5.30
C ARG A 217 -13.28 -17.81 6.20
N PHE A 218 -13.63 -18.09 7.46
CA PHE A 218 -14.13 -17.08 8.41
C PHE A 218 -13.01 -16.23 9.04
N ALA A 219 -11.81 -16.80 9.21
CA ALA A 219 -10.67 -16.09 9.74
C ALA A 219 -10.05 -15.10 8.72
N LEU A 220 -10.45 -15.16 7.43
CA LEU A 220 -10.02 -14.20 6.41
C LEU A 220 -10.48 -12.77 6.71
N VAL A 221 -11.56 -12.60 7.47
CA VAL A 221 -12.07 -11.28 7.90
C VAL A 221 -11.71 -11.02 9.36
N GLY A 222 -11.95 -12.01 10.24
CA GLY A 222 -11.69 -11.84 11.67
C GLY A 222 -10.22 -11.60 12.02
N MET A 223 -9.29 -12.27 11.33
CA MET A 223 -7.86 -12.13 11.64
C MET A 223 -7.30 -10.74 11.28
N PRO A 224 -7.49 -10.17 10.07
CA PRO A 224 -7.08 -8.79 9.80
C PRO A 224 -7.64 -7.79 10.79
N VAL A 225 -8.93 -7.93 11.16
CA VAL A 225 -9.58 -7.05 12.14
C VAL A 225 -8.92 -7.18 13.52
N ALA A 226 -8.67 -8.41 13.98
CA ALA A 226 -8.00 -8.64 15.26
C ALA A 226 -6.55 -8.11 15.26
N LEU A 227 -5.79 -8.31 14.18
CA LEU A 227 -4.44 -7.78 14.04
C LEU A 227 -4.43 -6.25 14.04
N MET A 228 -5.38 -5.63 13.32
CA MET A 228 -5.51 -4.18 13.30
C MET A 228 -5.91 -3.62 14.67
N ALA A 229 -6.87 -4.25 15.35
CA ALA A 229 -7.25 -3.86 16.70
C ALA A 229 -6.08 -3.99 17.68
N GLY A 230 -5.35 -5.10 17.65
CA GLY A 230 -4.15 -5.30 18.47
C GLY A 230 -3.06 -4.26 18.17
N PHE A 231 -2.85 -3.94 16.90
CA PHE A 231 -1.92 -2.88 16.49
C PHE A 231 -2.37 -1.48 16.96
N MET A 232 -3.66 -1.16 16.88
CA MET A 232 -4.20 0.12 17.35
C MET A 232 -4.08 0.26 18.87
N LEU A 233 -4.32 -0.82 19.62
CA LEU A 233 -4.10 -0.86 21.07
C LEU A 233 -2.62 -0.62 21.40
N PHE A 234 -1.71 -1.33 20.71
CA PHE A 234 -0.27 -1.10 20.85
C PHE A 234 0.12 0.34 20.49
N SER A 235 -0.37 0.88 19.37
CA SER A 235 -0.06 2.23 18.91
C SER A 235 -0.54 3.28 19.91
N SER A 236 -1.72 3.09 20.50
CA SER A 236 -2.26 3.98 21.54
C SER A 236 -1.42 3.92 22.81
N TYR A 237 -1.04 2.72 23.26
CA TYR A 237 -0.10 2.56 24.38
C TYR A 237 1.24 3.23 24.10
N TYR A 238 1.79 3.03 22.91
CA TYR A 238 3.06 3.60 22.48
C TYR A 238 3.03 5.13 22.48
N LEU A 239 1.98 5.73 21.94
CA LEU A 239 1.84 7.18 21.94
C LEU A 239 1.71 7.72 23.37
N GLY A 240 0.85 7.13 24.19
CA GLY A 240 0.56 7.64 25.53
C GLY A 240 1.64 7.39 26.59
N ASN A 241 2.51 6.39 26.42
CA ASN A 241 3.50 6.00 27.46
C ASN A 241 4.96 6.11 27.01
N ILE A 242 5.23 6.08 25.71
CA ILE A 242 6.61 6.15 25.19
C ILE A 242 6.82 7.49 24.52
N ARG A 243 5.99 7.84 23.53
CA ARG A 243 6.17 9.09 22.78
C ARG A 243 5.84 10.33 23.59
N SER A 244 4.85 10.26 24.47
CA SER A 244 4.47 11.35 25.40
C SER A 244 5.60 11.79 26.33
N ASN A 245 6.59 10.92 26.60
CA ASN A 245 7.78 11.28 27.38
C ASN A 245 8.75 12.17 26.59
N TYR A 246 8.66 12.19 25.27
CA TYR A 246 9.53 12.95 24.38
C TYR A 246 8.83 14.11 23.67
N ASP A 247 7.49 14.09 23.59
CA ASP A 247 6.70 15.08 22.87
C ASP A 247 5.39 15.35 23.60
N GLU A 248 5.21 16.61 24.04
CA GLU A 248 4.08 17.03 24.87
C GLU A 248 2.72 16.91 24.15
N VAL A 249 2.73 16.85 22.81
CA VAL A 249 1.55 16.70 21.95
C VAL A 249 0.85 15.33 22.13
N TYR A 250 1.44 14.40 22.88
CA TYR A 250 0.84 13.07 23.13
C TYR A 250 0.34 12.88 24.57
N LYS A 251 0.15 13.97 25.33
CA LYS A 251 -0.37 13.92 26.70
C LYS A 251 -1.90 13.89 26.76
N SER A 252 -2.61 14.44 25.77
CA SER A 252 -4.08 14.43 25.72
C SER A 252 -4.65 13.24 24.93
N PRO A 253 -5.70 12.54 25.43
CA PRO A 253 -6.41 11.52 24.65
C PRO A 253 -6.97 12.02 23.32
N THR A 254 -7.41 13.28 23.24
CA THR A 254 -7.94 13.88 22.00
C THR A 254 -6.85 14.10 20.95
N GLU A 255 -5.64 14.44 21.39
CA GLU A 255 -4.48 14.59 20.53
C GLU A 255 -3.95 13.24 20.06
N ILE A 256 -3.97 12.20 20.92
CA ILE A 256 -3.64 10.83 20.54
C ILE A 256 -4.61 10.33 19.45
N TYR A 257 -5.92 10.58 19.61
CA TYR A 257 -6.92 10.25 18.59
C TYR A 257 -6.67 10.99 17.27
N THR A 258 -6.45 12.31 17.34
CA THR A 258 -6.17 13.15 16.16
C THR A 258 -4.92 12.69 15.42
N ASN A 259 -3.83 12.39 16.14
CA ASN A 259 -2.59 11.90 15.55
C ASN A 259 -2.76 10.51 14.93
N ASN A 260 -3.43 9.58 15.62
CA ASN A 260 -3.75 8.27 15.03
C ASN A 260 -4.59 8.43 13.75
N ARG A 261 -5.49 9.42 13.68
CA ARG A 261 -6.24 9.72 12.45
C ARG A 261 -5.37 10.26 11.33
N ILE A 262 -4.44 11.16 11.63
CA ILE A 262 -3.47 11.68 10.66
C ILE A 262 -2.56 10.55 10.14
N ASP A 263 -2.09 9.68 11.03
CA ASP A 263 -1.15 8.62 10.67
C ASP A 263 -1.78 7.53 9.79
N PHE A 264 -2.99 7.08 10.17
CA PHE A 264 -3.63 5.89 9.60
C PHE A 264 -4.85 6.18 8.72
N GLY A 265 -5.48 7.34 8.87
CA GLY A 265 -6.57 7.79 8.01
C GLY A 265 -6.04 8.48 6.76
N ARG A 266 -6.82 8.46 5.69
CA ARG A 266 -6.59 9.27 4.49
C ARG A 266 -7.80 10.16 4.17
N ASP A 267 -8.78 10.18 5.05
CA ASP A 267 -9.98 11.00 4.89
C ASP A 267 -9.66 12.49 5.03
N ASP A 268 -8.73 12.84 5.92
CA ASP A 268 -8.29 14.19 6.19
C ASP A 268 -7.61 14.85 4.99
N VAL A 269 -6.63 14.18 4.42
CA VAL A 269 -5.94 14.64 3.22
C VAL A 269 -6.88 14.69 2.02
N THR A 270 -7.79 13.71 1.88
CA THR A 270 -8.75 13.70 0.77
C THR A 270 -9.75 14.85 0.89
N LYS A 271 -10.31 15.08 2.07
CA LYS A 271 -11.22 16.21 2.33
C LYS A 271 -10.52 17.55 2.09
N MET A 272 -9.29 17.71 2.57
CA MET A 272 -8.48 18.90 2.31
C MET A 272 -8.21 19.10 0.82
N THR A 273 -7.98 18.02 0.07
CA THR A 273 -7.79 18.10 -1.38
C THR A 273 -9.08 18.53 -2.08
N ILE A 274 -10.24 18.02 -1.66
CA ILE A 274 -11.55 18.47 -2.15
C ILE A 274 -11.77 19.95 -1.81
N TYR A 275 -11.46 20.36 -0.58
CA TYR A 275 -11.57 21.74 -0.13
C TYR A 275 -10.72 22.69 -0.98
N ALA A 276 -9.48 22.32 -1.29
CA ALA A 276 -8.60 23.11 -2.15
C ALA A 276 -9.13 23.25 -3.59
N GLU A 277 -9.90 22.27 -4.08
CA GLU A 277 -10.59 22.38 -5.38
C GLU A 277 -11.82 23.29 -5.33
N LEU A 278 -12.54 23.32 -4.21
CA LEU A 278 -13.70 24.20 -4.01
C LEU A 278 -13.29 25.65 -3.73
N ASN A 279 -12.21 25.83 -2.98
CA ASN A 279 -11.76 27.12 -2.46
C ASN A 279 -10.32 27.44 -2.90
N PRO A 280 -10.05 27.51 -4.22
CA PRO A 280 -8.69 27.68 -4.75
C PRO A 280 -8.07 29.03 -4.39
N ASP A 281 -8.86 30.02 -3.96
CA ASP A 281 -8.35 31.33 -3.55
C ASP A 281 -7.87 31.34 -2.09
N ILE A 282 -8.32 30.38 -1.29
CA ILE A 282 -7.92 30.21 0.12
C ILE A 282 -6.75 29.24 0.23
N MET A 283 -6.83 28.11 -0.48
CA MET A 283 -5.85 27.04 -0.38
C MET A 283 -5.63 26.40 -1.74
N ARG A 284 -4.36 26.27 -2.14
CA ARG A 284 -3.94 25.43 -3.26
C ARG A 284 -2.87 24.46 -2.79
N ILE A 285 -3.05 23.18 -3.12
CA ILE A 285 -2.03 22.17 -2.82
C ILE A 285 -0.90 22.26 -3.84
N LEU A 286 -1.23 22.22 -5.12
CA LEU A 286 -0.25 22.35 -6.21
C LEU A 286 -0.30 23.76 -6.78
N GLU A 287 0.86 24.24 -7.24
CA GLU A 287 0.99 25.52 -7.93
C GLU A 287 0.44 25.43 -9.36
N TYR A 288 0.54 24.26 -9.99
CA TYR A 288 -0.07 23.96 -11.28
C TYR A 288 -0.42 22.47 -11.44
N ARG A 289 -1.33 22.16 -12.38
CA ARG A 289 -1.79 20.79 -12.66
C ARG A 289 -0.68 19.92 -13.26
N GLY A 290 -0.53 18.68 -12.81
CA GLY A 290 0.52 17.77 -13.27
C GLY A 290 1.87 17.92 -12.56
N GLN A 291 2.01 18.90 -11.66
CA GLN A 291 3.27 19.24 -11.00
C GLN A 291 3.89 18.08 -10.22
N SER A 292 3.09 17.33 -9.45
CA SER A 292 3.64 16.22 -8.68
C SER A 292 3.87 14.97 -9.53
N PHE A 293 3.09 14.74 -10.61
CA PHE A 293 3.41 13.69 -11.57
C PHE A 293 4.72 13.96 -12.29
N LEU A 294 5.01 15.21 -12.63
CA LEU A 294 6.30 15.60 -13.19
C LEU A 294 7.46 15.25 -12.23
N PHE A 295 7.28 15.47 -10.93
CA PHE A 295 8.24 15.02 -9.92
C PHE A 295 8.39 13.50 -9.89
N ASN A 296 7.27 12.76 -9.89
CA ASN A 296 7.26 11.30 -9.82
C ASN A 296 7.87 10.63 -11.06
N LEU A 297 7.87 11.29 -12.22
CA LEU A 297 8.54 10.82 -13.42
C LEU A 297 10.06 11.00 -13.37
N MET A 298 10.58 11.93 -12.57
CA MET A 298 12.00 12.27 -12.54
C MET A 298 12.55 12.47 -11.11
N PRO A 299 12.25 11.60 -10.13
CA PRO A 299 12.69 11.80 -8.74
C PRO A 299 14.21 11.70 -8.59
N TRP A 300 14.91 11.01 -9.49
CA TRP A 300 16.38 10.83 -9.43
C TRP A 300 17.18 12.05 -9.92
N ILE A 301 16.57 13.00 -10.63
CA ILE A 301 17.30 14.19 -11.08
C ILE A 301 17.61 15.06 -9.85
N PRO A 302 18.88 15.31 -9.51
CA PRO A 302 19.23 16.10 -8.33
C PRO A 302 18.84 17.56 -8.55
N ARG A 303 18.47 18.25 -7.46
CA ARG A 303 18.11 19.69 -7.49
C ARG A 303 19.27 20.58 -7.96
N ALA A 304 20.52 20.11 -7.85
CA ALA A 304 21.68 20.80 -8.40
C ALA A 304 21.62 20.93 -9.95
N VAL A 305 21.04 19.93 -10.64
CA VAL A 305 20.87 19.94 -12.10
C VAL A 305 19.55 20.58 -12.50
N TRP A 306 18.51 20.46 -11.65
CA TRP A 306 17.21 21.10 -11.86
C TRP A 306 16.81 21.92 -10.62
N PRO A 307 17.27 23.18 -10.50
CA PRO A 307 17.00 24.01 -9.33
C PRO A 307 15.51 24.19 -9.04
N ASN A 308 14.72 24.40 -10.10
CA ASN A 308 13.27 24.59 -10.03
C ASN A 308 12.48 23.26 -10.06
N LYS A 309 13.09 22.15 -9.67
CA LYS A 309 12.41 20.84 -9.60
C LYS A 309 11.19 20.94 -8.66
N PRO A 310 10.01 20.45 -9.07
CA PRO A 310 8.86 20.42 -8.18
C PRO A 310 9.12 19.67 -6.87
N LEU A 311 8.33 19.97 -5.85
CA LEU A 311 8.40 19.22 -4.59
C LEU A 311 7.66 17.87 -4.71
N PRO A 312 7.99 16.87 -3.87
CA PRO A 312 7.12 15.71 -3.69
C PRO A 312 5.70 16.15 -3.30
N TYR A 313 4.66 15.43 -3.76
CA TYR A 313 3.26 15.77 -3.43
C TYR A 313 3.03 15.89 -1.92
N ALA A 314 3.63 14.99 -1.14
CA ALA A 314 3.59 15.02 0.33
C ALA A 314 4.02 16.37 0.93
N GLN A 315 5.00 17.05 0.32
CA GLN A 315 5.50 18.35 0.80
C GLN A 315 4.54 19.50 0.46
N TYR A 316 3.92 19.44 -0.73
CA TYR A 316 2.84 20.36 -1.11
C TYR A 316 1.64 20.25 -0.16
N VAL A 317 1.19 19.02 0.08
CA VAL A 317 0.11 18.73 1.04
C VAL A 317 0.47 19.22 2.44
N THR A 318 1.68 18.95 2.94
CA THR A 318 2.10 19.46 4.27
C THR A 318 2.11 20.98 4.33
N SER A 319 2.56 21.64 3.26
CA SER A 319 2.61 23.10 3.23
C SER A 319 1.20 23.70 3.22
N ALA A 320 0.27 23.13 2.44
CA ALA A 320 -1.14 23.50 2.42
C ALA A 320 -1.85 23.22 3.76
N MET A 321 -1.60 22.06 4.37
CA MET A 321 -2.12 21.69 5.69
C MET A 321 -1.74 22.70 6.77
N LEU A 322 -0.53 23.25 6.68
CA LEU A 322 -0.02 24.27 7.61
C LEU A 322 -0.31 25.70 7.16
N ILE A 323 -0.96 25.90 6.02
CA ILE A 323 -1.20 27.23 5.40
C ILE A 323 0.12 28.02 5.29
N THR A 324 1.11 27.36 4.69
CA THR A 324 2.44 27.92 4.45
C THR A 324 2.84 27.76 2.98
N PRO A 325 3.75 28.60 2.46
CA PRO A 325 4.29 28.42 1.12
C PRO A 325 4.93 27.03 0.94
N PRO A 326 4.88 26.44 -0.28
CA PRO A 326 5.52 25.16 -0.57
C PRO A 326 7.02 25.17 -0.26
N GLN A 327 7.47 24.27 0.62
CA GLN A 327 8.88 24.15 0.97
C GLN A 327 9.27 22.71 1.32
N LEU A 328 10.56 22.39 1.18
CA LEU A 328 11.11 21.11 1.61
C LEU A 328 11.21 21.09 3.13
N ARG A 329 10.46 20.17 3.73
CA ARG A 329 10.53 19.87 5.15
C ARG A 329 11.21 18.51 5.33
N GLY A 330 11.85 18.31 6.50
CA GLY A 330 12.45 17.02 6.86
C GLY A 330 11.45 15.87 7.05
N TRP A 331 10.16 16.19 7.07
CA TRP A 331 9.04 15.26 7.12
C TRP A 331 7.96 15.68 6.13
N GLY A 332 6.98 14.83 5.88
CA GLY A 332 5.86 15.15 5.00
C GLY A 332 4.62 14.35 5.39
N MET A 333 3.46 14.87 5.02
CA MET A 333 2.17 14.25 5.27
C MET A 333 2.07 13.02 4.39
N THR A 334 1.58 11.93 4.97
CA THR A 334 1.31 10.73 4.20
C THR A 334 0.12 10.95 3.30
N THR A 335 0.34 10.74 2.00
CA THR A 335 -0.64 10.93 0.93
C THR A 335 -0.83 9.63 0.15
N SER A 336 -1.79 9.64 -0.76
CA SER A 336 -2.16 8.55 -1.64
C SER A 336 -2.34 9.01 -3.08
N LEU A 337 -2.34 8.06 -4.00
CA LEU A 337 -2.59 8.31 -5.42
C LEU A 337 -3.99 8.90 -5.67
N LEU A 338 -4.97 8.68 -4.78
CA LEU A 338 -6.33 9.17 -4.96
C LEU A 338 -6.40 10.69 -4.85
N GLU A 339 -5.92 11.26 -3.75
CA GLU A 339 -5.81 12.71 -3.57
C GLU A 339 -4.80 13.34 -4.54
N GLU A 340 -3.68 12.66 -4.82
CA GLU A 340 -2.72 13.17 -5.80
C GLU A 340 -3.36 13.30 -7.19
N ALA A 341 -4.19 12.33 -7.60
CA ALA A 341 -4.94 12.42 -8.84
C ALA A 341 -5.93 13.60 -8.84
N ILE A 342 -6.63 13.86 -7.73
CA ILE A 342 -7.52 15.04 -7.61
C ILE A 342 -6.71 16.33 -7.73
N ALA A 343 -5.60 16.47 -7.02
CA ALA A 343 -4.79 17.70 -7.11
C ALA A 343 -4.21 17.92 -8.52
N ASN A 344 -3.83 16.86 -9.24
CA ASN A 344 -3.26 16.99 -10.58
C ASN A 344 -4.31 17.14 -11.69
N PHE A 345 -5.50 16.56 -11.55
CA PHE A 345 -6.52 16.50 -12.60
C PHE A 345 -7.85 17.13 -12.20
N SER A 346 -7.91 17.84 -11.07
CA SER A 346 -9.13 18.41 -10.49
C SER A 346 -10.22 17.35 -10.31
N TRP A 347 -11.48 17.68 -10.60
CA TRP A 347 -12.63 16.77 -10.51
C TRP A 347 -12.47 15.48 -11.32
N TRP A 348 -11.78 15.52 -12.47
CA TRP A 348 -11.47 14.31 -13.25
C TRP A 348 -10.56 13.35 -12.48
N GLY A 349 -9.75 13.87 -11.56
CA GLY A 349 -8.91 13.08 -10.66
C GLY A 349 -9.70 12.11 -9.79
N MET A 350 -10.94 12.43 -9.43
CA MET A 350 -11.84 11.52 -8.70
C MET A 350 -12.18 10.27 -9.53
N LEU A 351 -12.13 10.35 -10.86
CA LEU A 351 -12.29 9.17 -11.71
C LEU A 351 -10.93 8.53 -12.05
N ILE A 352 -9.94 9.36 -12.40
CA ILE A 352 -8.62 8.90 -12.85
C ILE A 352 -7.88 8.13 -11.75
N GLY A 353 -7.87 8.61 -10.50
CA GLY A 353 -7.17 7.96 -9.39
C GLY A 353 -7.63 6.51 -9.17
N PRO A 354 -8.94 6.25 -8.95
CA PRO A 354 -9.46 4.89 -8.82
C PRO A 354 -9.21 4.03 -10.06
N LEU A 355 -9.31 4.59 -11.27
CA LEU A 355 -9.02 3.86 -12.51
C LEU A 355 -7.53 3.50 -12.65
N MET A 356 -6.60 4.34 -12.18
CA MET A 356 -5.17 4.03 -12.16
C MET A 356 -4.89 2.83 -11.26
N ILE A 357 -5.43 2.80 -10.03
CA ILE A 357 -5.28 1.66 -9.11
C ILE A 357 -5.86 0.38 -9.73
N LEU A 358 -7.07 0.46 -10.30
CA LEU A 358 -7.69 -0.65 -11.00
C LEU A 358 -6.85 -1.13 -12.19
N GLY A 359 -6.31 -0.20 -12.98
CA GLY A 359 -5.45 -0.46 -14.11
C GLY A 359 -4.16 -1.18 -13.71
N ILE A 360 -3.49 -0.73 -12.65
CA ILE A 360 -2.30 -1.38 -12.08
C ILE A 360 -2.63 -2.80 -11.64
N CYS A 361 -3.72 -3.00 -10.89
CA CYS A 361 -4.17 -4.32 -10.47
C CYS A 361 -4.46 -5.25 -11.66
N ASN A 362 -5.24 -4.77 -12.62
CA ASN A 362 -5.61 -5.56 -13.80
C ASN A 362 -4.42 -5.85 -14.72
N TYR A 363 -3.44 -4.96 -14.83
CA TYR A 363 -2.22 -5.16 -15.61
C TYR A 363 -1.26 -6.14 -14.93
N GLY A 364 -1.10 -6.01 -13.61
CA GLY A 364 -0.31 -6.91 -12.79
C GLY A 364 -0.89 -8.33 -12.68
N ASP A 365 -2.22 -8.47 -12.80
CA ASP A 365 -2.90 -9.77 -12.81
C ASP A 365 -2.89 -10.50 -14.16
N ARG A 366 -2.49 -9.83 -15.26
CA ARG A 366 -2.45 -10.43 -16.60
C ARG A 366 -1.60 -11.71 -16.68
N PRO A 367 -0.40 -11.79 -16.07
CA PRO A 367 0.42 -12.99 -16.16
C PRO A 367 -0.18 -14.23 -15.51
N ARG A 368 -1.24 -14.08 -14.71
CA ARG A 368 -1.83 -15.17 -13.90
C ARG A 368 -0.85 -15.87 -12.96
N ARG A 369 0.27 -15.23 -12.62
CA ARG A 369 1.27 -15.73 -11.67
C ARG A 369 1.08 -15.11 -10.29
N ASN A 370 1.35 -15.89 -9.25
CA ASN A 370 1.11 -15.47 -7.86
C ASN A 370 2.12 -14.42 -7.38
N ASP A 371 3.38 -14.55 -7.78
CA ASP A 371 4.45 -13.60 -7.50
C ASP A 371 4.11 -12.20 -8.07
N ALA A 372 3.68 -12.11 -9.33
CA ALA A 372 3.23 -10.87 -9.95
C ALA A 372 2.05 -10.23 -9.21
N SER A 373 1.06 -11.03 -8.79
CA SER A 373 -0.10 -10.50 -8.07
C SER A 373 0.22 -10.02 -6.66
N ILE A 374 1.07 -10.73 -5.92
CA ILE A 374 1.52 -10.27 -4.58
C ILE A 374 2.26 -8.95 -4.72
N PHE A 375 3.18 -8.87 -5.68
CA PHE A 375 3.93 -7.65 -5.91
C PHE A 375 2.99 -6.49 -6.32
N THR A 376 1.97 -6.79 -7.12
CA THR A 376 0.92 -5.84 -7.49
C THR A 376 0.10 -5.38 -6.28
N VAL A 377 -0.30 -6.30 -5.39
CA VAL A 377 -1.03 -5.96 -4.16
C VAL A 377 -0.17 -5.02 -3.30
N ILE A 378 1.11 -5.33 -3.11
CA ILE A 378 2.03 -4.49 -2.33
C ILE A 378 2.10 -3.08 -2.93
N VAL A 379 2.39 -2.95 -4.23
CA VAL A 379 2.52 -1.64 -4.88
C VAL A 379 1.22 -0.86 -4.86
N ALA A 380 0.08 -1.48 -5.21
CA ALA A 380 -1.21 -0.80 -5.20
C ALA A 380 -1.65 -0.40 -3.80
N SER A 381 -1.35 -1.20 -2.78
CA SER A 381 -1.65 -0.86 -1.37
C SER A 381 -0.76 0.28 -0.87
N LEU A 382 0.53 0.27 -1.24
CA LEU A 382 1.45 1.37 -0.91
C LEU A 382 1.04 2.67 -1.60
N LEU A 383 0.56 2.63 -2.85
CA LEU A 383 0.01 3.81 -3.53
C LEU A 383 -1.25 4.37 -2.85
N LEU A 384 -1.99 3.57 -2.07
CA LEU A 384 -3.09 4.05 -1.24
C LEU A 384 -2.63 4.56 0.14
N ALA A 385 -1.48 4.09 0.62
CA ALA A 385 -1.02 4.36 1.97
C ALA A 385 0.00 5.49 2.05
N VAL A 386 0.90 5.62 1.07
CA VAL A 386 2.03 6.55 1.12
C VAL A 386 2.35 7.13 -0.26
N HIS A 387 3.02 8.27 -0.28
CA HIS A 387 3.45 8.92 -1.51
C HIS A 387 4.45 8.04 -2.30
N ALA A 388 4.31 8.01 -3.63
CA ALA A 388 5.08 7.12 -4.52
C ALA A 388 6.60 7.19 -4.31
N VAL A 389 7.14 8.38 -4.03
CA VAL A 389 8.59 8.56 -3.84
C VAL A 389 9.15 7.84 -2.62
N ALA A 390 8.34 7.62 -1.57
CA ALA A 390 8.79 6.90 -0.37
C ALA A 390 9.17 5.44 -0.66
N PHE A 391 8.68 4.87 -1.77
CA PHE A 391 8.95 3.49 -2.17
C PHE A 391 9.26 3.37 -3.67
N TYR A 392 9.85 4.42 -4.25
CA TYR A 392 10.14 4.49 -5.68
C TYR A 392 10.96 3.30 -6.23
N PRO A 393 12.01 2.81 -5.53
CA PRO A 393 12.75 1.62 -5.99
C PRO A 393 11.85 0.38 -6.14
N ILE A 394 10.86 0.23 -5.26
CA ILE A 394 9.89 -0.86 -5.30
C ILE A 394 8.97 -0.71 -6.53
N ILE A 395 8.50 0.51 -6.82
CA ILE A 395 7.71 0.81 -8.03
C ILE A 395 8.51 0.51 -9.30
N ALA A 396 9.78 0.93 -9.35
CA ALA A 396 10.64 0.70 -10.50
C ALA A 396 10.87 -0.80 -10.73
N ALA A 397 11.22 -1.55 -9.68
CA ALA A 397 11.40 -3.00 -9.74
C ALA A 397 10.10 -3.72 -10.18
N TYR A 398 8.96 -3.30 -9.64
CA TYR A 398 7.64 -3.79 -10.01
C TYR A 398 7.36 -3.58 -11.50
N THR A 399 7.57 -2.36 -11.97
CA THR A 399 7.28 -1.97 -13.35
C THR A 399 8.13 -2.80 -14.32
N LEU A 400 9.43 -2.89 -14.08
CA LEU A 400 10.35 -3.70 -14.89
C LEU A 400 9.93 -5.17 -14.90
N TYR A 401 9.63 -5.74 -13.73
CA TYR A 401 9.24 -7.14 -13.58
C TYR A 401 7.93 -7.48 -14.31
N VAL A 402 6.87 -6.71 -14.08
CA VAL A 402 5.54 -6.97 -14.66
C VAL A 402 5.55 -6.70 -16.17
N VAL A 403 6.24 -5.66 -16.64
CA VAL A 403 6.40 -5.39 -18.07
C VAL A 403 7.16 -6.53 -18.75
N HIS A 404 8.25 -7.02 -18.15
CA HIS A 404 9.01 -8.14 -18.68
C HIS A 404 8.12 -9.41 -18.80
N LEU A 405 7.38 -9.76 -17.74
CA LEU A 405 6.47 -10.90 -17.75
C LEU A 405 5.39 -10.78 -18.83
N ASN A 406 4.74 -9.62 -18.92
CA ASN A 406 3.67 -9.40 -19.90
C ASN A 406 4.19 -9.43 -21.34
N ARG A 407 5.41 -8.92 -21.61
CA ARG A 407 6.05 -9.02 -22.92
C ARG A 407 6.35 -10.48 -23.28
N ARG A 408 6.85 -11.28 -22.34
CA ARG A 408 7.11 -12.71 -22.56
C ARG A 408 5.84 -13.47 -22.92
N ILE A 409 4.77 -13.29 -22.15
CA ILE A 409 3.48 -13.95 -22.39
C ILE A 409 2.87 -13.52 -23.73
N SER A 410 2.98 -12.24 -24.09
CA SER A 410 2.49 -11.75 -25.38
C SER A 410 3.25 -12.37 -26.56
N ARG A 411 4.56 -12.61 -26.42
CA ARG A 411 5.38 -13.32 -27.43
C ARG A 411 5.00 -14.80 -27.53
N GLU A 412 4.80 -15.47 -26.40
CA GLU A 412 4.38 -16.88 -26.37
C GLU A 412 3.00 -17.06 -27.04
N MET A 413 2.01 -16.24 -26.70
CA MET A 413 0.69 -16.28 -27.36
C MET A 413 0.74 -15.98 -28.86
N ARG A 414 1.65 -15.09 -29.30
CA ARG A 414 1.83 -14.80 -30.72
C ARG A 414 2.41 -16.00 -31.46
N ARG A 415 3.43 -16.66 -30.89
CA ARG A 415 4.01 -17.90 -31.44
C ARG A 415 2.98 -19.02 -31.53
N GLU A 416 2.14 -19.21 -30.51
CA GLU A 416 1.07 -20.22 -30.55
C GLU A 416 0.04 -19.93 -31.65
N ARG A 417 -0.33 -18.66 -31.87
CA ARG A 417 -1.24 -18.27 -32.96
C ARG A 417 -0.62 -18.48 -34.33
N GLU A 418 0.66 -18.14 -34.48
CA GLU A 418 1.41 -18.37 -35.72
C GLU A 418 1.55 -19.87 -36.00
N GLN A 419 1.85 -20.70 -35.00
CA GLN A 419 1.91 -22.15 -35.13
C GLN A 419 0.55 -22.74 -35.56
N LYS A 420 -0.55 -22.38 -34.87
CA LYS A 420 -1.90 -22.84 -35.24
C LYS A 420 -2.30 -22.43 -36.66
N ARG A 421 -1.85 -21.26 -37.12
CA ARG A 421 -2.08 -20.79 -38.48
C ARG A 421 -1.27 -21.62 -39.49
N TRP A 422 -0.02 -21.96 -39.18
CA TRP A 422 0.80 -22.84 -40.01
C TRP A 422 0.23 -24.25 -40.09
N ASP A 423 -0.19 -24.82 -38.96
CA ASP A 423 -0.81 -26.14 -38.90
C ASP A 423 -2.08 -26.18 -39.77
N ALA A 424 -2.98 -25.19 -39.64
CA ALA A 424 -4.19 -25.09 -40.45
C ALA A 424 -3.93 -24.91 -41.96
N LEU A 425 -2.85 -24.21 -42.35
CA LEU A 425 -2.46 -24.07 -43.76
C LEU A 425 -1.92 -25.38 -44.33
N ASN A 426 -1.16 -26.14 -43.53
CA ASN A 426 -0.63 -27.43 -43.93
C ASN A 426 -1.76 -28.46 -44.15
N ASP A 427 -2.76 -28.49 -43.26
CA ASP A 427 -3.93 -29.37 -43.40
C ASP A 427 -4.69 -29.10 -44.71
N LEU A 428 -4.91 -27.82 -45.06
CA LEU A 428 -5.56 -27.43 -46.33
C LEU A 428 -4.75 -27.83 -47.58
N THR A 429 -3.41 -27.85 -47.47
CA THR A 429 -2.56 -28.31 -48.58
C THR A 429 -2.55 -29.83 -48.74
N LEU A 430 -2.78 -30.59 -47.67
CA LEU A 430 -2.90 -32.05 -47.71
C LEU A 430 -4.23 -32.48 -48.32
N GLU A 431 -5.36 -31.84 -47.95
CA GLU A 431 -6.67 -32.09 -48.58
C GLU A 431 -6.65 -31.84 -50.10
N ARG A 432 -5.89 -30.83 -50.57
CA ARG A 432 -5.71 -30.58 -52.02
C ARG A 432 -4.87 -31.63 -52.74
N ARG A 433 -4.03 -32.39 -52.04
CA ARG A 433 -3.24 -33.48 -52.64
C ARG A 433 -4.02 -34.81 -52.69
N GLU A 434 -5.00 -35.00 -51.81
CA GLU A 434 -5.83 -36.21 -51.75
C GLU A 434 -7.07 -36.19 -52.68
N PHE A 435 -7.31 -35.10 -53.41
CA PHE A 435 -8.19 -35.11 -54.58
C PHE A 435 -7.39 -35.36 -55.87
N PRO A 436 -7.12 -36.63 -56.26
CA PRO A 436 -6.66 -36.91 -57.60
C PRO A 436 -7.75 -36.49 -58.58
N ARG A 437 -7.36 -35.75 -59.62
CA ARG A 437 -8.20 -35.47 -60.77
C ARG A 437 -8.67 -36.80 -61.39
N SER A 438 -9.85 -37.27 -61.01
CA SER A 438 -10.63 -38.22 -61.82
C SER A 438 -11.34 -37.44 -62.92
N SER A 439 -10.58 -37.00 -63.91
CA SER A 439 -11.08 -36.48 -65.19
C SER A 439 -9.93 -36.56 -66.21
N GLY A 440 -9.99 -37.35 -67.28
CA GLY A 440 -11.10 -38.14 -67.79
C GLY A 440 -10.62 -39.31 -68.63
N MET A 441 -11.48 -40.32 -68.67
CA MET A 441 -11.56 -41.33 -69.71
C MET A 441 -12.79 -40.95 -70.54
N TYR A 442 -12.58 -40.36 -71.71
CA TYR A 442 -13.45 -40.44 -72.89
C TYR A 442 -12.61 -40.12 -74.12
#